data_AF-A0A2T1G526-F1
#
_entry.id   AF-A0A2T1G526-F1
#
_cell.length_a   1.000
_cell.length_b   1.000
_cell.length_c   1.000
_cell.angle_alpha   90.00
_cell.angle_beta   90.00
_cell.angle_gamma   90.00
#
_symmetry.space_group_name_H-M   'P 1'
#
loop_
_entity.id
_entity.type
_entity.pdbx_description
1 polymer ?
#
loop_
_entity_poly.entity_id
_entity_poly.type
_entity_poly.pdbx_seq_one_letter_code
_entity_poly.pdbx_strand_id
1 'polypeptide(L)'
;MKSYLVCLSVAINLMWMAMPIKILANPQTKVDAKVALDRSIKSNLGSNGKHQPLIVNLKQWLGNYQKIQSEGSNYLAIFDRGSVPISVQFKNDGSIESYGMGCPIVTKSLSVSQAHPNLKKLLSKCPNLK
;
A
#
# COMPACT_ATOMS: atom_id res chain seq x y z
N MET A 1 60.87 -53.96 -28.69
CA MET A 1 60.79 -54.26 -27.24
C MET A 1 59.51 -53.64 -26.70
N LYS A 2 58.78 -54.40 -25.88
CA LYS A 2 57.56 -54.00 -25.15
C LYS A 2 57.83 -52.80 -24.24
N SER A 3 56.84 -51.91 -24.10
CA SER A 3 56.19 -51.63 -22.82
C SER A 3 55.03 -50.64 -22.96
N TYR A 4 53.96 -50.99 -22.24
CA TYR A 4 52.68 -50.30 -22.13
C TYR A 4 52.80 -49.10 -21.19
N LEU A 5 51.99 -48.05 -21.39
CA LEU A 5 51.23 -47.51 -20.26
C LEU A 5 49.96 -46.80 -20.74
N VAL A 6 48.86 -47.28 -20.18
CA VAL A 6 47.50 -46.75 -20.23
C VAL A 6 47.44 -45.46 -19.42
N CYS A 7 46.80 -44.41 -19.96
CA CYS A 7 46.08 -43.47 -19.10
C CYS A 7 44.86 -42.93 -19.85
N LEU A 8 43.74 -43.55 -19.48
CA LEU A 8 42.37 -43.21 -19.76
C LEU A 8 42.03 -41.91 -19.01
N SER A 9 41.74 -40.82 -19.73
CA SER A 9 41.06 -39.66 -19.15
C SER A 9 40.04 -39.11 -20.13
N VAL A 10 38.81 -39.57 -19.91
CA VAL A 10 37.57 -39.04 -20.46
C VAL A 10 37.42 -37.58 -19.97
N ALA A 11 37.40 -36.63 -20.91
CA ALA A 11 36.94 -35.28 -20.64
C ALA A 11 35.73 -35.00 -21.54
N ILE A 12 34.55 -35.29 -20.99
CA ILE A 12 33.26 -34.86 -21.54
C ILE A 12 33.23 -33.34 -21.46
N ASN A 13 33.37 -32.68 -22.61
CA ASN A 13 33.11 -31.25 -22.74
C ASN A 13 31.59 -31.01 -22.62
N LEU A 14 31.11 -30.85 -21.39
CA LEU A 14 29.81 -30.24 -21.13
C LEU A 14 29.93 -28.75 -21.45
N MET A 15 29.56 -28.35 -22.68
CA MET A 15 29.28 -26.95 -23.01
C MET A 15 28.06 -26.51 -22.19
N TRP A 16 28.29 -26.02 -20.98
CA TRP A 16 27.33 -25.16 -20.30
C TRP A 16 27.23 -23.86 -21.11
N MET A 17 26.16 -23.76 -21.89
CA MET A 17 25.66 -22.48 -22.36
C MET A 17 25.35 -21.62 -21.12
N ALA A 18 26.29 -20.75 -20.75
CA ALA A 18 26.04 -19.69 -19.80
C ALA A 18 25.00 -18.75 -20.44
N MET A 19 23.73 -19.00 -20.14
CA MET A 19 22.68 -18.04 -20.40
C MET A 19 23.01 -16.77 -19.60
N PRO A 20 23.04 -15.59 -20.21
CA PRO A 20 23.12 -14.37 -19.43
C PRO A 20 21.82 -14.29 -18.63
N ILE A 21 21.92 -14.54 -17.32
CA ILE A 21 20.92 -14.10 -16.36
C ILE A 21 20.94 -12.58 -16.48
N LYS A 22 20.10 -12.04 -17.37
CA LYS A 22 19.65 -10.67 -17.26
C LYS A 22 18.91 -10.63 -15.94
N ILE A 23 19.64 -10.31 -14.87
CA ILE A 23 19.04 -9.70 -13.70
C ILE A 23 18.51 -8.39 -14.28
N LEU A 24 17.25 -8.43 -14.73
CA LEU A 24 16.46 -7.26 -14.97
C LEU A 24 16.38 -6.61 -13.59
N ALA A 25 17.34 -5.74 -13.30
CA ALA A 25 17.21 -4.76 -12.26
C ALA A 25 15.92 -4.04 -12.59
N ASN A 26 14.81 -4.49 -11.98
CA ASN A 26 13.54 -3.83 -12.07
C ASN A 26 13.84 -2.42 -11.55
N PRO A 27 13.84 -1.38 -12.40
CA PRO A 27 14.09 -0.03 -11.93
C PRO A 27 13.03 0.19 -10.87
N GLN A 28 13.45 0.39 -9.61
CA GLN A 28 12.57 0.51 -8.45
C GLN A 28 11.32 1.27 -8.86
N THR A 29 10.25 0.50 -9.06
CA THR A 29 9.04 0.97 -9.70
C THR A 29 8.50 2.04 -8.78
N LYS A 30 8.57 3.29 -9.21
CA LYS A 30 7.90 4.43 -8.59
C LYS A 30 6.52 3.95 -8.19
N VAL A 31 6.32 3.72 -6.89
CA VAL A 31 5.10 3.05 -6.43
C VAL A 31 3.96 3.99 -6.77
N ASP A 32 2.97 3.48 -7.51
CA ASP A 32 1.80 4.29 -7.82
C ASP A 32 1.15 4.75 -6.50
N ALA A 33 1.06 6.07 -6.34
CA ALA A 33 0.62 6.73 -5.13
C ALA A 33 -0.77 6.25 -4.67
N LYS A 34 -1.68 6.02 -5.63
CA LYS A 34 -3.02 5.51 -5.39
C LYS A 34 -2.97 4.06 -4.93
N VAL A 35 -2.11 3.22 -5.53
CA VAL A 35 -1.90 1.82 -5.12
C VAL A 35 -1.30 1.73 -3.72
N ALA A 36 -0.31 2.58 -3.39
CA ALA A 36 0.29 2.62 -2.06
C ALA A 36 -0.75 2.96 -1.00
N LEU A 37 -1.57 3.98 -1.26
CA LEU A 37 -2.61 4.42 -0.33
C LEU A 37 -3.74 3.38 -0.20
N ASP A 38 -4.17 2.79 -1.32
CA ASP A 38 -5.17 1.73 -1.32
C ASP A 38 -4.74 0.53 -0.47
N ARG A 39 -3.48 0.12 -0.58
CA ARG A 39 -2.90 -0.96 0.25
C ARG A 39 -2.88 -0.56 1.73
N SER A 40 -2.43 0.65 2.04
CA SER A 40 -2.38 1.17 3.42
C SER A 40 -3.76 1.14 4.09
N ILE A 41 -4.80 1.66 3.42
CA ILE A 41 -6.16 1.66 3.96
C ILE A 41 -6.74 0.25 4.05
N LYS A 42 -6.54 -0.62 3.04
CA LYS A 42 -6.99 -2.03 3.09
C LYS A 42 -6.39 -2.77 4.28
N SER A 43 -5.09 -2.64 4.49
CA SER A 43 -4.35 -3.35 5.54
C SER A 43 -4.40 -2.70 6.92
N ASN A 44 -5.09 -1.57 7.08
CA ASN A 44 -5.12 -0.78 8.32
C ASN A 44 -3.72 -0.32 8.77
N LEU A 45 -2.81 -0.05 7.84
CA LEU A 45 -1.44 0.35 8.13
C LEU A 45 -1.23 1.84 7.83
N GLY A 46 -0.56 2.55 8.73
CA GLY A 46 -0.09 3.92 8.52
C GLY A 46 1.11 4.01 7.58
N SER A 47 1.57 5.24 7.31
CA SER A 47 2.78 5.50 6.49
C SER A 47 4.05 4.86 7.07
N ASN A 48 4.09 4.60 8.37
CA ASN A 48 5.18 3.93 9.06
C ASN A 48 5.07 2.39 9.06
N GLY A 49 4.12 1.82 8.32
CA GLY A 49 3.87 0.38 8.28
C GLY A 49 3.28 -0.21 9.56
N LYS A 50 2.95 0.62 10.56
CA LYS A 50 2.32 0.18 11.81
C LYS A 50 0.80 0.22 11.69
N HIS A 51 0.15 -0.65 12.45
CA HIS A 51 -1.30 -0.65 12.55
C HIS A 51 -1.83 0.72 13.01
N GLN A 52 -2.85 1.24 12.31
CA GLN A 52 -3.46 2.53 12.59
C GLN A 52 -4.92 2.33 13.08
N PRO A 53 -5.17 2.45 14.40
CA PRO A 53 -6.50 2.26 14.98
C PRO A 53 -7.58 3.19 14.41
N LEU A 54 -7.18 4.36 13.89
CA LEU A 54 -8.10 5.31 13.26
C LEU A 54 -8.78 4.71 12.03
N ILE A 55 -8.05 3.96 11.19
CA ILE A 55 -8.61 3.33 9.99
C ILE A 55 -9.66 2.30 10.37
N VAL A 56 -9.40 1.51 11.41
CA VAL A 56 -10.33 0.50 11.92
C VAL A 56 -11.62 1.16 12.40
N ASN A 57 -11.50 2.21 13.22
CA ASN A 57 -12.65 2.95 13.72
C ASN A 57 -13.45 3.61 12.58
N LEU A 58 -12.76 4.11 11.55
CA LEU A 58 -13.41 4.65 10.35
C LEU A 58 -14.17 3.58 9.58
N LYS A 59 -13.61 2.38 9.39
CA LYS A 59 -14.31 1.26 8.73
C LYS A 59 -15.53 0.80 9.54
N GLN A 60 -15.43 0.74 10.87
CA GLN A 60 -16.58 0.42 11.71
C GLN A 60 -17.71 1.45 11.56
N TRP A 61 -17.35 2.73 11.49
CA TRP A 61 -18.34 3.81 11.42
C TRP A 61 -18.88 4.06 10.00
N LEU A 62 -18.03 4.08 8.98
CA LEU A 62 -18.42 4.37 7.59
C LEU A 62 -18.80 3.11 6.80
N GLY A 63 -18.54 1.92 7.33
CA GLY A 63 -18.75 0.65 6.62
C GLY A 63 -17.49 0.19 5.87
N ASN A 64 -17.66 -0.79 4.99
CA ASN A 64 -16.54 -1.40 4.30
C ASN A 64 -15.82 -0.38 3.42
N TYR A 65 -14.50 -0.48 3.40
CA TYR A 65 -13.68 0.29 2.49
C TYR A 65 -13.86 -0.24 1.07
N GLN A 66 -14.10 0.66 0.12
CA GLN A 66 -14.35 0.33 -1.27
C GLN A 66 -13.10 0.57 -2.13
N LYS A 67 -12.61 1.82 -2.17
CA LYS A 67 -11.50 2.22 -3.04
C LYS A 67 -10.92 3.58 -2.65
N ILE A 68 -9.70 3.85 -3.15
CA ILE A 68 -9.18 5.21 -3.29
C ILE A 68 -9.62 5.74 -4.66
N GLN A 69 -10.15 6.97 -4.65
CA GLN A 69 -10.38 7.80 -5.82
C GLN A 69 -9.38 8.96 -5.82
N SER A 70 -8.82 9.30 -6.98
CA SER A 70 -7.94 10.46 -7.15
C SER A 70 -8.77 11.70 -7.45
N GLU A 71 -8.49 12.79 -6.74
CA GLU A 71 -9.19 14.08 -6.85
C GLU A 71 -8.12 15.18 -7.01
N GLY A 72 -7.67 15.40 -8.24
CA GLY A 72 -6.55 16.29 -8.54
C GLY A 72 -5.26 15.82 -7.87
N SER A 73 -4.70 16.66 -7.00
CA SER A 73 -3.52 16.33 -6.18
C SER A 73 -3.85 15.62 -4.85
N ASN A 74 -5.14 15.39 -4.56
CA ASN A 74 -5.61 14.75 -3.34
C ASN A 74 -6.25 13.40 -3.63
N TYR A 75 -6.61 12.69 -2.57
CA TYR A 75 -7.27 11.40 -2.64
C TYR A 75 -8.55 11.41 -1.80
N LEU A 76 -9.48 10.55 -2.18
CA LEU A 76 -10.72 10.34 -1.46
C LEU A 76 -10.86 8.83 -1.19
N ALA A 77 -10.84 8.45 0.08
CA ALA A 77 -11.14 7.07 0.48
C ALA A 77 -12.65 6.89 0.54
N ILE A 78 -13.17 5.97 -0.28
CA ILE A 78 -14.60 5.69 -0.41
C ILE A 78 -14.96 4.50 0.49
N PHE A 79 -16.04 4.65 1.24
CA PHE A 79 -16.65 3.65 2.11
C PHE A 79 -18.15 3.53 1.80
N ASP A 80 -18.80 2.51 2.33
CA ASP A 80 -20.23 2.26 2.07
C ASP A 80 -21.14 3.46 2.39
N ARG A 81 -20.87 4.17 3.49
CA ARG A 81 -21.73 5.25 4.02
C ARG A 81 -21.08 6.64 3.96
N GLY A 82 -20.02 6.79 3.18
CA GLY A 82 -19.36 8.08 3.03
C GLY A 82 -17.96 7.99 2.47
N SER A 83 -17.24 9.09 2.58
CA SER A 83 -15.88 9.22 2.07
C SER A 83 -15.01 10.07 2.98
N VAL A 84 -13.71 9.82 2.98
CA VAL A 84 -12.74 10.56 3.79
C VAL A 84 -11.69 11.18 2.85
N PRO A 85 -11.57 12.51 2.80
CA PRO A 85 -10.48 13.17 2.09
C PRO A 85 -9.13 12.77 2.70
N ILE A 86 -8.16 12.48 1.85
CA ILE A 86 -6.80 12.11 2.26
C ILE A 86 -5.81 13.01 1.50
N SER A 87 -4.96 13.68 2.27
CA SER A 87 -3.79 14.39 1.75
C SER A 87 -2.56 13.55 2.02
N VAL A 88 -1.75 13.30 0.99
CA VAL A 88 -0.57 12.42 1.08
C VAL A 88 0.66 13.16 0.62
N GLN A 89 1.76 12.97 1.34
CA GLN A 89 3.11 13.34 0.91
C GLN A 89 3.85 12.07 0.51
N PHE A 90 4.43 12.10 -0.68
CA PHE A 90 5.19 10.98 -1.23
C PHE A 90 6.67 11.33 -1.26
N LYS A 91 7.51 10.32 -1.00
CA LYS A 91 8.95 10.41 -1.23
C LYS A 91 9.23 10.37 -2.73
N ASN A 92 10.47 10.71 -3.10
CA ASN A 92 10.94 10.66 -4.49
C ASN A 92 10.84 9.26 -5.13
N ASP A 93 10.87 8.19 -4.33
CA ASP A 93 10.70 6.80 -4.77
C ASP A 93 9.22 6.38 -4.96
N GLY A 94 8.27 7.29 -4.71
CA GLY A 94 6.83 7.05 -4.79
C GLY A 94 6.22 6.36 -3.56
N SER A 95 7.01 6.04 -2.53
CA SER A 95 6.48 5.55 -1.26
C SER A 95 5.80 6.66 -0.46
N ILE A 96 4.85 6.28 0.38
CA ILE A 96 4.17 7.22 1.28
C ILE A 96 5.17 7.69 2.34
N GLU A 97 5.42 8.99 2.40
CA GLU A 97 6.13 9.61 3.51
C GLU A 97 5.18 9.82 4.70
N SER A 98 4.06 10.48 4.43
CA SER A 98 3.02 10.75 5.42
C SER A 98 1.67 10.92 4.75
N TYR A 99 0.58 10.73 5.49
CA TYR A 99 -0.74 11.19 5.06
C TYR A 99 -1.59 11.66 6.23
N GLY A 100 -2.50 12.58 5.94
CA GLY A 100 -3.52 13.08 6.85
C GLY A 100 -4.92 12.74 6.34
N MET A 101 -5.83 12.49 7.26
CA MET A 101 -7.26 12.31 6.98
C MET A 101 -8.01 13.59 7.35
N GLY A 102 -8.76 14.11 6.40
CA GLY A 102 -9.65 15.25 6.59
C GLY A 102 -10.97 14.86 7.23
N CYS A 103 -11.88 15.84 7.29
CA CYS A 103 -13.24 15.60 7.79
C CYS A 103 -14.02 14.67 6.86
N PRO A 104 -14.59 13.57 7.37
CA PRO A 104 -15.42 12.68 6.58
C PRO A 104 -16.65 13.39 6.00
N ILE A 105 -17.04 12.98 4.81
CA ILE A 105 -18.26 13.36 4.13
C ILE A 105 -19.19 12.14 4.24
N VAL A 106 -20.27 12.26 5.00
CA VAL A 106 -21.16 11.13 5.33
C VAL A 106 -22.54 11.32 4.76
N THR A 107 -23.23 10.21 4.50
CA THR A 107 -24.65 10.24 4.16
C THR A 107 -25.48 10.67 5.37
N LYS A 108 -26.61 11.38 5.15
CA LYS A 108 -27.45 11.97 6.22
C LYS A 108 -27.94 11.00 7.31
N SER A 109 -27.91 9.69 7.07
CA SER A 109 -28.32 8.65 8.01
C SER A 109 -27.25 8.26 9.05
N LEU A 110 -26.00 8.70 8.88
CA LEU A 110 -24.90 8.29 9.75
C LEU A 110 -24.62 9.34 10.83
N SER A 111 -24.91 9.00 12.08
CA SER A 111 -24.70 9.89 13.23
C SER A 111 -23.30 9.74 13.81
N VAL A 112 -22.69 10.86 14.23
CA VAL A 112 -21.43 10.86 14.99
C VAL A 112 -21.58 10.10 16.32
N SER A 113 -22.80 10.04 16.89
CA SER A 113 -23.07 9.30 18.12
C SER A 113 -22.81 7.79 18.00
N GLN A 114 -22.81 7.24 16.78
CA GLN A 114 -22.56 5.83 16.49
C GLN A 114 -21.07 5.52 16.29
N ALA A 115 -20.20 6.53 16.23
CA ALA A 115 -18.76 6.33 16.06
C ALA A 115 -18.08 5.83 17.35
N HIS A 116 -16.91 5.21 17.22
CA HIS A 116 -16.08 4.86 18.38
C HIS A 116 -15.65 6.13 19.16
N PRO A 117 -15.52 6.13 20.51
CA PRO A 117 -15.18 7.32 21.29
C PRO A 117 -13.93 8.08 20.81
N ASN A 118 -12.88 7.33 20.46
CA ASN A 118 -11.65 7.92 19.91
C ASN A 118 -11.86 8.64 18.57
N LEU A 119 -12.81 8.14 17.76
CA LEU A 119 -13.18 8.78 16.50
C LEU A 119 -14.10 9.99 16.77
N LYS A 120 -15.04 9.92 17.71
CA LYS A 120 -15.92 11.05 18.08
C LYS A 120 -15.12 12.32 18.43
N LYS A 121 -14.04 12.19 19.21
CA LYS A 121 -13.19 13.33 19.60
C LYS A 121 -12.51 14.01 18.39
N LEU A 122 -12.24 13.25 17.33
CA LEU A 122 -11.70 13.79 16.09
C LEU A 122 -12.80 14.41 15.24
N LEU A 123 -13.95 13.73 15.12
CA LEU A 123 -15.11 14.20 14.37
C LEU A 123 -15.75 15.47 14.97
N SER A 124 -15.64 15.69 16.28
CA SER A 124 -16.16 16.91 16.92
C SER A 124 -15.49 18.19 16.44
N LYS A 125 -14.33 18.07 15.78
CA LYS A 125 -13.62 19.19 15.14
C LYS A 125 -14.10 19.46 13.71
N CYS A 126 -14.98 18.61 13.17
CA CYS A 126 -15.51 18.74 11.82
C CYS A 126 -16.81 19.53 11.82
N PRO A 127 -16.83 20.74 11.23
CA PRO A 127 -17.96 21.66 11.33
C PRO A 127 -19.25 21.14 10.69
N ASN A 128 -19.13 20.22 9.74
CA ASN A 128 -20.24 19.72 8.92
C ASN A 128 -20.76 18.34 9.37
N LEU A 129 -20.25 17.81 10.48
CA LEU A 129 -20.68 16.53 11.04
C LEU A 129 -21.40 16.79 12.37
N LYS A 130 -22.72 16.60 12.38
CA LYS A 130 -23.57 16.72 13.57
C LYS A 130 -24.13 15.36 13.96
#